data_AF-A0AAD4KM13-F1
#
_entry.id   AF-A0AAD4KM13-F1
#
_cell.length_a   1.000
_cell.length_b   1.000
_cell.length_c   1.000
_cell.angle_alpha   90.00
_cell.angle_beta   90.00
_cell.angle_gamma   90.00
#
_symmetry.space_group_name_H-M   'P 1'
#
loop_
_entity.id
_entity.type
_entity.pdbx_description
1 polymer ?
#
loop_
_entity_poly.entity_id
_entity_poly.type
_entity_poly.pdbx_seq_one_letter_code
_entity_poly.pdbx_strand_id
1 'polypeptide(L)' 'MATTGRGIRVAIDRGGTFTDCIGNPGTGKLEDDIVIKLLSEDPENYDDAPLEGIRRLLSKFTGRNIRRGNR' A
#
# COMPACT_ATOMS: atom_id res chain seq x y z
N MET A 1 -15.73 -15.40 -11.87
CA MET A 1 -14.46 -16.07 -12.22
C MET A 1 -13.37 -15.48 -11.33
N ALA A 2 -13.00 -16.18 -10.27
CA ALA A 2 -11.85 -15.78 -9.46
C ALA A 2 -10.60 -16.18 -10.24
N THR A 3 -9.93 -15.21 -10.87
CA THR A 3 -8.60 -15.43 -11.42
C THR A 3 -7.72 -15.93 -10.27
N THR A 4 -7.06 -17.06 -10.48
CA THR A 4 -6.04 -17.65 -9.61
C THR A 4 -4.78 -16.77 -9.60
N GLY A 5 -4.94 -15.48 -9.34
CA GLY A 5 -3.85 -14.54 -9.18
C GLY A 5 -3.10 -14.88 -7.90
N ARG A 6 -1.77 -14.76 -7.93
CA ARG A 6 -0.98 -14.68 -6.70
C ARG A 6 -1.62 -13.55 -5.87
N GLY A 7 -1.76 -13.67 -4.55
CA GLY A 7 -2.40 -12.61 -3.74
C GLY A 7 -1.76 -11.22 -3.97
N ILE A 8 -2.37 -10.17 -3.41
CA ILE A 8 -1.81 -8.81 -3.51
C ILE A 8 -0.35 -8.82 -3.04
N ARG A 9 0.55 -8.31 -3.88
CA ARG A 9 1.97 -8.20 -3.57
C ARG A 9 2.27 -6.77 -3.15
N VAL A 10 3.03 -6.60 -2.08
CA VAL A 10 3.45 -5.28 -1.58
C VAL A 10 4.95 -5.30 -1.33
N ALA A 11 5.66 -4.29 -1.84
CA ALA A 11 7.05 -3.98 -1.51
C ALA A 11 7.10 -2.61 -0.83
N ILE A 12 7.84 -2.52 0.27
CA ILE A 12 8.00 -1.28 1.05
C ILE A 12 9.49 -1.01 1.20
N ASP A 13 9.91 0.19 0.85
CA ASP A 13 11.21 0.74 1.19
C ASP A 13 11.02 1.82 2.27
N ARG A 14 11.55 1.58 3.45
CA ARG A 14 11.38 2.43 4.63
C ARG A 14 12.68 3.17 4.94
N GLY A 15 12.57 4.43 5.34
CA GLY A 15 13.70 5.24 5.80
C GLY A 15 13.77 6.60 5.11
N GLY A 16 14.81 7.39 5.41
CA GLY A 16 14.98 8.73 4.84
C GLY A 16 13.76 9.64 5.03
N THR A 17 13.56 10.57 4.09
CA THR A 17 12.41 11.50 4.11
C THR A 17 11.10 10.84 3.70
N PHE A 18 11.14 9.81 2.85
CA PHE A 18 9.94 9.19 2.28
C PHE A 18 9.96 7.68 2.39
N THR A 19 8.80 7.09 2.66
CA THR A 19 8.55 5.65 2.55
C THR A 19 7.88 5.38 1.20
N ASP A 20 8.51 4.54 0.39
CA ASP A 20 8.03 4.15 -0.93
C ASP A 20 7.31 2.82 -0.85
N CYS A 21 6.08 2.77 -1.36
CA CYS A 21 5.21 1.60 -1.32
C CYS A 21 4.78 1.24 -2.73
N ILE A 22 5.07 0.01 -3.16
CA ILE A 22 4.65 -0.52 -4.46
C ILE A 22 3.70 -1.69 -4.20
N GLY A 23 2.54 -1.66 -4.85
CA GLY A 23 1.57 -2.74 -4.78
C GLY A 23 1.22 -3.28 -6.15
N ASN A 24 0.92 -4.58 -6.24
CA ASN A 24 0.38 -5.23 -7.43
C ASN A 24 -0.82 -6.09 -7.04
N PRO A 25 -1.93 -6.08 -7.80
CA PRO A 25 -3.15 -6.82 -7.45
C PRO A 25 -3.03 -8.34 -7.63
N GLY A 26 -1.85 -8.85 -8.02
CA GLY A 26 -1.60 -10.28 -8.20
C GLY A 26 -1.41 -10.72 -9.65
N THR A 27 -1.45 -9.78 -10.60
CA THR A 27 -1.37 -10.04 -12.03
C THR A 27 0.05 -10.33 -12.51
N GLY A 28 1.06 -9.87 -11.78
CA GLY A 28 2.46 -10.00 -12.21
C GLY A 28 2.93 -8.89 -13.15
N LYS A 29 1.99 -8.08 -13.69
CA LYS A 29 2.25 -7.11 -14.75
C LYS A 29 2.62 -5.75 -14.16
N LEU A 30 3.62 -5.10 -14.74
CA LEU A 30 4.11 -3.80 -14.28
C LEU A 30 3.07 -2.68 -14.50
N GLU A 31 2.23 -2.77 -15.54
CA GLU A 31 1.18 -1.76 -15.77
C GLU A 31 0.09 -1.74 -14.67
N ASP A 32 -0.02 -2.81 -13.89
CA ASP A 32 -0.97 -2.91 -12.78
C ASP A 32 -0.35 -2.45 -11.44
N ASP A 33 0.92 -2.06 -11.44
CA ASP A 33 1.60 -1.60 -10.23
C ASP A 33 1.08 -0.21 -9.82
N ILE A 34 0.79 -0.07 -8.53
CA ILE A 34 0.45 1.20 -7.90
C ILE A 34 1.60 1.60 -7.01
N VAL A 35 2.10 2.82 -7.24
CA VAL A 35 3.14 3.45 -6.43
C VAL A 35 2.52 4.48 -5.50
N ILE A 36 2.89 4.43 -4.22
CA ILE A 36 2.53 5.42 -3.19
C ILE A 36 3.81 5.86 -2.50
N LYS A 37 4.02 7.17 -2.42
CA LYS A 37 5.10 7.79 -1.66
C LYS A 37 4.50 8.53 -0.48
N LEU A 38 4.98 8.24 0.73
CA LEU A 38 4.55 8.88 1.97
C LEU A 38 5.74 9.57 2.63
N LEU A 39 5.51 10.64 3.39
CA LEU A 39 6.54 11.11 4.32
C LEU A 39 6.81 9.97 5.32
N SER A 40 8.09 9.75 5.65
CA SER A 40 8.45 8.70 6.61
C SER A 40 7.95 9.03 8.02
N GLU A 41 7.85 10.31 8.35
CA GLU A 41 7.26 10.81 9.60
C GLU A 41 6.21 11.89 9.28
N ASP A 42 4.97 11.65 9.68
CA ASP A 42 3.83 12.54 9.48
C ASP A 42 2.73 12.23 10.52
N PRO A 43 3.00 12.49 11.81
CA PRO A 43 2.15 12.05 12.92
C PRO A 43 0.76 12.71 12.91
N GLU A 44 0.57 13.82 12.20
CA GLU A 44 -0.74 14.45 12.03
C GLU A 44 -1.66 13.61 11.12
N ASN A 45 -1.07 12.78 10.25
CA ASN A 45 -1.81 12.00 9.26
C ASN A 45 -1.74 10.49 9.52
N TYR A 46 -0.65 9.93 10.05
CA TYR A 46 -0.52 8.50 10.33
C TYR A 46 0.64 8.19 11.29
N ASP A 47 0.44 7.19 12.14
CA ASP A 47 1.44 6.76 13.14
C ASP A 47 2.58 5.91 12.54
N ASP A 48 2.36 5.30 11.37
CA ASP A 48 3.32 4.40 10.73
C ASP A 48 3.14 4.44 9.20
N ALA A 49 4.17 4.93 8.49
CA ALA A 49 4.12 5.09 7.04
C ALA A 49 3.99 3.75 6.29
N PRO A 50 4.74 2.66 6.63
CA PRO A 50 4.53 1.35 6.03
C PRO A 50 3.09 0.84 6.13
N LEU A 51 2.49 0.91 7.32
CA LEU A 51 1.11 0.48 7.54
C LEU A 51 0.11 1.33 6.76
N GLU A 52 0.28 2.66 6.74
CA GLU A 52 -0.55 3.55 5.95
C GLU A 52 -0.42 3.27 4.45
N GLY A 53 0.78 2.98 3.97
CA GLY A 53 1.05 2.58 2.59
C GLY A 53 0.27 1.33 2.19
N ILE A 54 0.38 0.27 3.01
CA ILE A 54 -0.38 -0.98 2.84
C ILE A 54 -1.89 -0.70 2.84
N ARG A 55 -2.40 0.09 3.80
CA ARG A 55 -3.82 0.42 3.90
C ARG A 55 -4.32 1.12 2.64
N ARG A 56 -3.57 2.08 2.10
CA ARG A 56 -3.92 2.81 0.86
C ARG A 56 -3.89 1.88 -0.36
N LEU A 57 -2.87 1.02 -0.48
CA LEU A 57 -2.78 0.02 -1.56
C LEU A 57 -3.96 -0.95 -1.53
N LEU A 58 -4.24 -1.55 -0.37
CA LEU A 58 -5.38 -2.46 -0.21
C LEU A 58 -6.71 -1.76 -0.49
N SER A 59 -6.88 -0.51 -0.06
CA SER A 59 -8.10 0.26 -0.36
C SER A 59 -8.30 0.46 -1.87
N LYS A 60 -7.22 0.72 -2.61
CA LYS A 60 -7.25 0.84 -4.08
C LYS A 60 -7.58 -0.48 -4.76
N PHE A 61 -6.90 -1.57 -4.41
CA PHE A 61 -7.10 -2.87 -5.07
C PHE A 61 -8.44 -3.53 -4.74
N THR A 62 -8.97 -3.31 -3.54
CA THR A 62 -10.24 -3.90 -3.12
C THR A 62 -11.46 -3.02 -3.43
N GLY A 63 -11.23 -1.75 -3.81
CA GLY A 63 -12.29 -0.76 -3.97
C GLY A 63 -13.03 -0.41 -2.67
N ARG A 64 -12.48 -0.78 -1.50
CA ARG A 64 -13.08 -0.54 -0.18
C ARG A 64 -12.29 0.52 0.57
N ASN A 65 -12.99 1.42 1.26
CA ASN A 65 -12.33 2.32 2.19
C ASN A 65 -11.97 1.56 3.47
N ILE A 66 -10.69 1.18 3.59
CA ILE A 66 -10.17 0.57 4.82
C ILE A 66 -9.84 1.70 5.78
N ARG A 67 -10.60 1.80 6.87
CA ARG A 67 -10.35 2.78 7.93
C ARG A 67 -9.01 2.48 8.62
N ARG A 68 -8.38 3.52 9.15
CA ARG A 68 -7.25 3.34 10.06
C ARG A 68 -7.76 2.66 11.34
N GLY A 69 -6.98 1.72 11.88
CA GLY A 69 -7.27 1.11 13.17
C GLY A 69 -6.92 2.09 14.30
N ASN A 70 -7.61 1.96 15.42
CA ASN A 70 -7.18 2.58 16.67
C ASN A 70 -6.20 1.61 17.33
N ARG A 71 -4.99 2.06 17.66
CA ARG A 71 -4.04 1.25 18.46
C ARG A 71 -4.52 1.12 19.90
#